data_AF-A0A356IL82-F1
#
_entry.id   AF-A0A356IL82-F1
#
_cell.length_a   1.000
_cell.length_b   1.000
_cell.length_c   1.000
_cell.angle_alpha   90.00
_cell.angle_beta   90.00
_cell.angle_gamma   90.00
#
_symmetry.space_group_name_H-M   'P 1'
#
loop_
_entity.id
_entity.type
_entity.pdbx_description
1 polymer ?
#
loop_
_entity_poly.entity_id
_entity_poly.type
_entity_poly.pdbx_seq_one_letter_code
_entity_poly.pdbx_strand_id
1 'polypeptide(L)'
;MPYTELGEAQKIGLWLCESIRDLQLPHAQSEVAAHVSISVGLASCVPDGRSLPTSLLSDADDALYKAKANGRNRAVVSDRVID
;
A
#
# COMPACT_ATOMS: atom_id res chain seq x y z
N MET A 1 8.36 -3.72 -6.82
CA MET A 1 9.22 -4.92 -6.71
C MET A 1 9.32 -5.54 -8.09
N PRO A 2 10.50 -6.00 -8.55
CA PRO A 2 10.61 -6.62 -9.87
C PRO A 2 9.89 -7.98 -9.91
N TYR A 3 9.29 -8.32 -11.06
CA TYR A 3 8.59 -9.60 -11.29
C TYR A 3 7.53 -9.93 -10.24
N THR A 4 6.77 -8.93 -9.79
CA THR A 4 5.72 -9.10 -8.79
C THR A 4 4.40 -8.59 -9.36
N GLU A 5 3.45 -9.49 -9.55
CA GLU A 5 2.11 -9.10 -10.00
C GLU A 5 1.31 -8.43 -8.88
N LEU A 6 0.19 -7.80 -9.24
CA LEU A 6 -0.61 -7.02 -8.29
C LEU A 6 -1.14 -7.87 -7.12
N GLY A 7 -1.53 -9.13 -7.38
CA GLY A 7 -2.00 -10.05 -6.35
C GLY A 7 -0.93 -10.45 -5.33
N GLU A 8 0.31 -10.64 -5.78
CA GLU A 8 1.45 -10.89 -4.89
C GLU A 8 1.80 -9.64 -4.07
N ALA A 9 1.81 -8.47 -4.72
CA ALA A 9 2.00 -7.20 -4.04
C ALA A 9 0.94 -6.97 -2.94
N GLN A 10 -0.31 -7.36 -3.18
CA GLN A 10 -1.38 -7.30 -2.18
C GLN A 10 -1.08 -8.16 -0.94
N LYS A 11 -0.65 -9.42 -1.15
CA LYS A 11 -0.27 -10.30 -0.04
C LYS A 11 0.85 -9.70 0.80
N ILE A 12 1.87 -9.12 0.14
CA ILE A 12 2.97 -8.43 0.83
C ILE A 12 2.47 -7.23 1.63
N GLY A 13 1.60 -6.39 1.05
CA GLY A 13 1.05 -5.24 1.77
C GLY A 13 0.20 -5.62 2.98
N LEU A 14 -0.60 -6.68 2.88
CA LEU A 14 -1.38 -7.23 4.01
C LEU A 14 -0.43 -7.72 5.12
N TRP A 15 0.57 -8.52 4.74
CA TRP A 15 1.58 -9.01 5.67
C TRP A 15 2.35 -7.88 6.36
N LEU A 16 2.69 -6.80 5.66
CA LEU A 16 3.33 -5.63 6.24
C LEU A 16 2.45 -4.94 7.28
N CYS A 17 1.15 -4.75 6.99
CA CYS A 17 0.22 -4.15 7.94
C CYS A 17 0.07 -5.00 9.21
N GLU A 18 -0.04 -6.32 9.07
CA GLU A 18 -0.09 -7.26 10.20
C GLU A 18 1.21 -7.23 11.00
N SER A 19 2.36 -7.33 10.32
CA SER A 19 3.67 -7.34 10.96
C SER A 19 3.91 -6.09 11.81
N ILE A 20 3.58 -4.90 11.32
CA ILE A 20 3.72 -3.67 12.12
C ILE A 20 2.74 -3.65 13.30
N ARG A 21 1.52 -4.14 13.12
CA ARG A 21 0.53 -4.21 14.19
C ARG A 21 0.99 -5.16 15.31
N ASP A 22 1.59 -6.29 14.95
CA ASP A 22 2.03 -7.32 15.89
C ASP A 22 3.22 -6.86 16.75
N LEU A 23 3.97 -5.85 16.30
CA LEU A 23 5.01 -5.22 17.13
C LEU A 23 4.44 -4.47 18.35
N GLN A 24 3.13 -4.16 18.37
CA GLN A 24 2.45 -3.45 19.46
C GLN A 24 3.20 -2.19 19.92
N LEU A 25 3.78 -1.45 18.97
CA LEU A 25 4.56 -0.25 19.28
C LEU A 25 3.64 0.82 19.87
N PRO A 26 3.86 1.29 21.12
CA PRO A 26 2.99 2.28 21.73
C PRO A 26 2.92 3.57 20.92
N HIS A 27 1.71 4.05 20.67
CA HIS A 27 1.47 5.32 20.00
C HIS A 27 1.02 6.38 21.01
N ALA A 28 1.88 6.65 22.01
CA ALA A 28 1.54 7.42 23.21
C ALA A 28 0.97 8.83 22.96
N GLN A 29 1.23 9.43 21.79
CA GLN A 29 0.74 10.75 21.41
C GLN A 29 -0.50 10.73 20.51
N SER A 30 -1.03 9.54 20.19
CA SER A 30 -2.21 9.39 19.36
C SER A 30 -3.47 9.27 20.20
N GLU A 31 -4.45 10.10 19.86
CA GLU A 31 -5.80 10.02 20.43
C GLU A 31 -6.68 8.97 19.70
N VAL A 32 -6.19 8.42 18.58
CA VAL A 32 -6.99 7.57 17.68
C VAL A 32 -6.74 6.08 17.90
N ALA A 33 -5.51 5.69 18.21
CA ALA A 33 -5.14 4.28 18.40
C ALA A 33 -3.98 4.14 19.39
N ALA A 34 -4.02 3.09 20.22
CA ALA A 34 -2.99 2.83 21.23
C ALA A 34 -1.64 2.37 20.65
N HIS A 35 -1.64 1.83 19.42
CA HIS A 35 -0.46 1.28 18.77
C HIS A 35 -0.26 1.85 17.37
N VAL A 36 1.00 1.91 16.93
CA VAL A 36 1.38 2.34 15.58
C VAL A 36 0.86 1.35 14.54
N SER A 37 0.40 1.86 13.41
CA SER A 37 0.01 1.08 12.24
C SER A 37 0.45 1.79 10.95
N ILE A 38 0.44 1.07 9.83
CA ILE A 38 0.74 1.63 8.50
C ILE A 38 -0.44 1.48 7.55
N SER A 39 -0.50 2.34 6.55
CA SER A 39 -1.36 2.15 5.37
C SER A 39 -0.46 2.00 4.16
N VAL A 40 -0.81 1.10 3.25
CA VAL A 40 0.04 0.75 2.11
C VAL A 40 -0.77 0.91 0.82
N GLY A 41 -0.23 1.67 -0.13
CA GLY A 41 -0.71 1.73 -1.50
C GLY A 41 0.17 0.88 -2.40
N LEU A 42 -0.44 0.06 -3.24
CA LEU A 42 0.26 -0.90 -4.09
C LEU A 42 -0.13 -0.70 -5.54
N ALA A 43 0.84 -0.69 -6.42
CA ALA A 43 0.65 -0.73 -7.87
C ALA A 43 1.66 -1.70 -8.49
N SER A 44 1.29 -2.29 -9.62
CA SER A 44 2.14 -3.15 -10.43
C SER A 44 1.87 -2.84 -11.90
N CYS A 45 2.90 -2.95 -12.73
CA CYS A 45 2.80 -2.76 -14.17
C CYS A 45 3.80 -3.66 -14.89
N VAL A 46 3.50 -4.01 -16.13
CA VAL A 46 4.49 -4.56 -17.07
C VAL A 46 5.06 -3.39 -17.87
N PRO A 47 6.39 -3.18 -17.87
CA PRO A 47 6.98 -2.11 -18.68
C PRO A 47 6.74 -2.37 -20.17
N ASP A 48 5.94 -1.52 -20.81
CA ASP A 48 5.57 -1.60 -22.24
C ASP A 48 6.35 -0.60 -23.12
N GLY A 49 7.22 0.21 -22.49
CA GLY A 49 8.00 1.25 -23.15
C GLY A 49 7.23 2.55 -23.45
N ARG A 50 5.94 2.61 -23.14
CA ARG A 50 5.09 3.81 -23.28
C ARG A 50 4.71 4.40 -21.93
N SER A 51 4.57 3.54 -20.93
CA SER A 51 4.29 3.88 -19.54
C SER A 51 5.48 4.61 -18.90
N LEU A 52 5.20 5.78 -18.34
CA LEU A 52 6.18 6.54 -17.57
C LEU A 52 6.30 5.96 -16.16
N PRO A 53 7.51 5.82 -15.59
CA PRO A 53 7.69 5.39 -14.20
C PRO A 53 6.90 6.21 -13.18
N THR A 54 6.66 7.49 -13.47
CA THR A 54 5.83 8.38 -12.65
C THR A 54 4.37 7.95 -12.58
N SER A 55 3.86 7.24 -13.59
CA SER A 55 2.48 6.73 -13.59
C SER A 55 2.31 5.62 -12.55
N LEU A 56 3.26 4.67 -12.50
CA LEU A 56 3.27 3.61 -11.49
C LEU A 56 3.34 4.18 -10.06
N LEU A 57 4.14 5.23 -9.86
CA LEU A 57 4.23 5.90 -8.57
C LEU A 57 2.92 6.62 -8.21
N SER A 58 2.33 7.36 -9.17
CA SER A 58 1.05 8.04 -8.99
C SER A 58 -0.06 7.06 -8.61
N ASP A 59 -0.08 5.88 -9.22
CA ASP A 59 -1.07 4.84 -8.92
C ASP A 59 -0.90 4.25 -7.53
N ALA A 60 0.36 4.05 -7.09
CA ALA A 60 0.64 3.64 -5.72
C ALA A 60 0.21 4.71 -4.70
N ASP A 61 0.45 5.99 -5.00
CA ASP A 61 0.03 7.12 -4.16
C ASP A 61 -1.50 7.24 -4.08
N ASP A 62 -2.21 7.10 -5.20
CA ASP A 62 -3.67 7.07 -5.24
C ASP A 62 -4.23 5.93 -4.39
N ALA A 63 -3.65 4.73 -4.51
CA ALA A 63 -4.02 3.59 -3.69
C ALA A 63 -3.74 3.83 -2.20
N LEU A 64 -2.60 4.48 -1.86
CA LEU A 64 -2.27 4.85 -0.49
C LEU A 64 -3.26 5.87 0.08
N TYR A 65 -3.66 6.85 -0.73
CA TYR A 65 -4.68 7.82 -0.37
C TYR A 65 -6.01 7.12 -0.06
N LYS A 66 -6.44 6.19 -0.91
CA LYS A 66 -7.63 5.35 -0.66
C LYS A 66 -7.51 4.52 0.62
N ALA A 67 -6.35 3.93 0.89
CA ALA A 67 -6.11 3.20 2.13
C ALA A 67 -6.32 4.09 3.36
N LYS A 68 -5.80 5.32 3.33
CA LYS A 68 -5.99 6.31 4.40
C LYS A 68 -7.44 6.76 4.53
N ALA A 69 -8.10 7.08 3.42
CA ALA A 69 -9.48 7.55 3.38
C ALA A 69 -10.47 6.48 3.90
N ASN A 70 -10.22 5.20 3.59
CA ASN A 70 -11.08 4.10 4.01
C ASN A 70 -10.88 3.66 5.47
N GLY A 71 -10.12 4.40 6.28
CA GLY A 71 -9.93 4.11 7.71
C GLY A 71 -8.54 3.64 8.09
N ARG A 72 -7.53 3.85 7.24
CA ARG A 72 -6.10 3.54 7.51
C ARG A 72 -5.88 2.05 7.86
N ASN A 73 -4.69 1.71 8.36
CA ASN A 73 -4.30 0.39 8.85
C ASN A 73 -4.64 -0.76 7.87
N ARG A 74 -4.39 -0.54 6.57
CA ARG A 74 -4.77 -1.47 5.49
C ARG A 74 -3.89 -1.30 4.26
N ALA A 75 -3.88 -2.33 3.44
CA ALA A 75 -3.34 -2.29 2.10
C ALA A 75 -4.47 -2.10 1.08
N VAL A 76 -4.23 -1.27 0.07
CA VAL A 76 -5.11 -1.08 -1.09
C VAL A 76 -4.26 -1.19 -2.35
N VAL A 77 -4.79 -1.88 -3.36
CA VAL A 77 -4.19 -1.97 -4.69
C VAL A 77 -4.78 -0.88 -5.60
N SER A 78 -4.01 -0.42 -6.57
CA SER A 78 -4.51 0.47 -7.61
C SER A 78 -5.64 -0.21 -8.40
N ASP A 79 -6.69 0.56 -8.71
CA ASP A 79 -7.80 0.12 -9.56
C ASP A 79 -7.47 0.26 -11.06
N ARG A 80 -6.35 0.93 -11.39
CA ARG A 80 -5.89 1.07 -12.77
C ARG A 80 -5.13 -0.20 -13.17
N VAL A 81 -5.69 -0.93 -14.14
CA VAL A 81 -4.96 -1.96 -14.86
C VAL A 81 -4.00 -1.25 -15.82
N ILE A 82 -2.70 -1.37 -15.57
CA ILE A 82 -1.66 -0.96 -16.52
C ILE A 82 -1.26 -2.22 -17.27
N ASP A 83 -1.88 -2.44 -18.43
CA ASP A 83 -1.46 -3.44 -19.43
C ASP A 83 -0.28 -2.92 -20.26
#